data_AF-A0A7X9GIK6-F1
#
_entry.id   AF-A0A7X9GIK6-F1
#
_cell.length_a   1.000
_cell.length_b   1.000
_cell.length_c   1.000
_cell.angle_alpha   90.00
_cell.angle_beta   90.00
_cell.angle_gamma   90.00
#
_symmetry.space_group_name_H-M   'P 1'
#
loop_
_entity.id
_entity.type
_entity.pdbx_description
1 polymer ?
#
loop_
_entity_poly.entity_id
_entity_poly.type
_entity_poly.pdbx_seq_one_letter_code
_entity_poly.pdbx_strand_id
1 'polypeptide(L)'
;MNYDRIILELIDRVSLLEDEVQRLKSIEDSSKRDTTKYIFDGEKHGKGRLALAIVKKYMEENPQTSANELMTVFDKSLQGSYDVIQKIEDAKKNRTDYKKRFFALPNEVIKTSTETCVVCSQWGIDNIGNMIARARQLGFEITAAVKQ
;
A
#
# COMPACT_ATOMS: atom_id res chain seq x y z
N MET A 1 -11.75 -60.50 14.23
CA MET A 1 -11.62 -59.51 13.14
C MET A 1 -10.97 -58.27 13.72
N ASN A 2 -9.93 -57.75 13.07
CA ASN A 2 -9.08 -56.69 13.62
C ASN A 2 -9.65 -55.29 13.34
N TYR A 3 -10.89 -55.07 13.78
CA TYR A 3 -11.59 -53.81 13.56
C TYR A 3 -10.96 -52.65 14.34
N ASP A 4 -10.42 -52.91 15.53
CA ASP A 4 -9.81 -51.87 16.36
C ASP A 4 -8.59 -51.23 15.67
N ARG A 5 -7.74 -52.05 15.02
CA ARG A 5 -6.60 -51.52 14.26
C ARG A 5 -7.04 -50.66 13.08
N ILE A 6 -8.09 -51.09 12.37
CA ILE A 6 -8.64 -50.34 11.23
C ILE A 6 -9.27 -49.03 11.72
N ILE A 7 -10.00 -49.07 12.84
CA ILE A 7 -10.61 -47.87 13.45
C ILE A 7 -9.54 -46.87 13.87
N LEU A 8 -8.46 -47.33 14.54
CA LEU A 8 -7.35 -46.46 14.93
C LEU A 8 -6.66 -45.82 13.72
N GLU A 9 -6.39 -46.60 12.67
CA GLU A 9 -5.78 -46.08 11.44
C GLU A 9 -6.68 -45.05 10.75
N LEU A 10 -8.00 -45.27 10.75
CA LEU A 10 -8.96 -44.32 10.19
C LEU A 10 -9.03 -43.03 11.01
N ILE A 11 -8.96 -43.11 12.34
CA ILE A 11 -8.95 -41.93 13.22
C ILE A 11 -7.71 -41.07 12.96
N ASP A 12 -6.52 -41.68 12.89
CA ASP A 12 -5.29 -40.95 12.59
C ASP A 12 -5.36 -40.26 11.22
N ARG A 13 -5.88 -40.96 10.20
CA ARG A 13 -6.07 -40.39 8.86
C ARG A 13 -7.05 -39.21 8.86
N VAL A 14 -8.15 -39.29 9.61
CA VAL A 14 -9.11 -38.19 9.74
C VAL A 14 -8.45 -36.99 10.43
N SER A 15 -7.72 -37.22 11.52
CA SER A 15 -7.00 -36.14 12.22
C SER A 15 -6.01 -35.43 11.29
N LEU A 16 -5.23 -36.17 10.51
CA LEU A 16 -4.28 -35.59 9.54
C LEU A 16 -5.00 -34.80 8.43
N LEU A 17 -6.17 -35.27 7.98
CA LEU A 17 -6.97 -34.57 6.98
C LEU A 17 -7.57 -33.26 7.53
N GLU A 18 -8.02 -33.25 8.79
CA GLU A 18 -8.53 -32.05 9.44
C GLU A 18 -7.45 -30.96 9.55
N ASP A 19 -6.23 -31.35 9.92
CA ASP A 19 -5.07 -30.44 9.97
C ASP A 19 -4.74 -29.86 8.59
N GLU A 20 -4.76 -30.67 7.54
CA GLU A 20 -4.46 -30.21 6.18
C GLU A 20 -5.57 -29.28 5.65
N VAL A 21 -6.83 -29.60 5.90
CA VAL A 21 -7.97 -28.71 5.57
C VAL A 21 -7.83 -27.36 6.26
N GLN A 22 -7.40 -27.35 7.52
CA GLN A 22 -7.19 -26.11 8.27
C GLN A 22 -6.06 -25.26 7.68
N ARG A 23 -4.96 -25.89 7.25
CA ARG A 23 -3.86 -25.21 6.55
C ARG A 23 -4.34 -24.60 5.23
N LEU A 24 -5.05 -25.36 4.42
CA LEU A 24 -5.56 -24.90 3.12
C LEU A 24 -6.50 -23.69 3.25
N LYS A 25 -7.39 -23.67 4.25
CA LYS A 25 -8.25 -22.51 4.54
C LYS A 25 -7.45 -21.25 4.88
N SER A 26 -6.41 -21.37 5.69
CA SER A 26 -5.56 -20.23 6.05
C SER A 26 -4.80 -19.64 4.84
N ILE A 27 -4.37 -20.50 3.92
CA ILE A 27 -3.73 -20.10 2.66
C ILE A 27 -4.75 -19.38 1.77
N GLU A 28 -5.97 -19.88 1.65
CA GLU A 28 -7.05 -19.25 0.87
C GLU A 28 -7.34 -17.82 1.37
N ASP A 29 -7.42 -17.62 2.68
CA ASP A 29 -7.64 -16.28 3.25
C ASP A 29 -6.43 -15.35 3.06
N SER A 30 -5.21 -15.87 3.10
CA SER A 30 -4.00 -15.09 2.76
C SER A 30 -3.92 -14.71 1.27
N SER A 31 -4.61 -15.44 0.39
CA SER A 31 -4.63 -15.19 -1.05
C SER A 31 -5.59 -14.08 -1.48
N LYS A 32 -6.54 -13.70 -0.61
CA LYS A 32 -7.50 -12.62 -0.91
C LYS A 32 -6.78 -11.28 -0.89
N ARG A 33 -6.66 -10.67 -2.06
CA ARG A 33 -6.05 -9.33 -2.23
C ARG A 33 -6.73 -8.32 -1.31
N ASP A 34 -5.94 -7.65 -0.46
CA ASP A 34 -6.45 -6.59 0.40
C ASP A 34 -6.93 -5.38 -0.42
N THR A 35 -8.24 -5.17 -0.44
CA THR A 35 -8.91 -4.06 -1.14
C THR A 35 -9.31 -2.92 -0.21
N THR A 36 -8.78 -2.88 1.02
CA THR A 36 -9.06 -1.82 2.00
C THR A 36 -8.87 -0.43 1.39
N LYS A 37 -9.86 0.42 1.65
CA LYS A 37 -9.95 1.82 1.21
C LYS A 37 -10.00 2.72 2.44
N TYR A 38 -9.62 3.98 2.25
CA TYR A 38 -9.53 4.99 3.30
C TYR A 38 -10.31 6.23 2.92
N ILE A 39 -10.81 6.97 3.91
CA ILE A 39 -11.44 8.27 3.73
C ILE A 39 -10.43 9.34 4.12
N PHE A 40 -10.22 10.30 3.22
CA PHE A 40 -9.37 11.45 3.42
C PHE A 40 -9.99 12.65 2.69
N ASP A 41 -10.07 13.80 3.37
CA ASP A 41 -10.74 15.02 2.86
C ASP A 41 -12.16 14.75 2.30
N GLY A 42 -12.93 13.88 2.98
CA GLY A 42 -14.27 13.48 2.58
C GLY A 42 -14.36 12.48 1.43
N GLU A 43 -13.25 12.12 0.79
CA GLU A 43 -13.21 11.23 -0.37
C GLU A 43 -12.67 9.82 -0.05
N LYS A 44 -13.18 8.81 -0.77
CA LYS A 44 -12.78 7.40 -0.61
C LYS A 44 -11.64 7.04 -1.57
N HIS A 45 -10.48 6.66 -1.05
CA HIS A 45 -9.30 6.30 -1.83
C HIS A 45 -8.86 4.85 -1.62
N GLY A 46 -8.37 4.22 -2.68
CA GLY A 46 -7.49 3.05 -2.54
C GLY A 46 -6.08 3.46 -2.10
N LYS A 47 -5.29 2.52 -1.58
CA LYS A 47 -3.96 2.77 -0.95
C LYS A 47 -3.03 3.71 -1.73
N GLY A 48 -2.77 3.41 -3.02
CA GLY A 48 -1.91 4.30 -3.83
C GLY A 48 -2.53 5.68 -4.08
N ARG A 49 -3.85 5.73 -4.28
CA ARG A 49 -4.56 7.01 -4.46
C ARG A 49 -4.58 7.85 -3.17
N LEU A 50 -4.64 7.19 -2.01
CA LEU A 50 -4.52 7.86 -0.72
C LEU A 50 -3.14 8.53 -0.59
N ALA A 51 -2.06 7.82 -0.92
CA ALA A 51 -0.72 8.40 -0.89
C ALA A 51 -0.60 9.64 -1.80
N LEU A 52 -1.15 9.58 -3.02
CA LEU A 52 -1.20 10.73 -3.92
C LEU A 52 -2.01 11.89 -3.34
N ALA A 53 -3.19 11.61 -2.78
CA ALA A 53 -4.06 12.64 -2.21
C ALA A 53 -3.40 13.36 -1.03
N ILE A 54 -2.74 12.62 -0.12
CA ILE A 54 -1.98 13.19 1.01
C ILE A 54 -0.88 14.13 0.51
N VAL A 55 -0.10 13.71 -0.49
CA VAL A 55 1.00 14.52 -1.03
C VAL A 55 0.47 15.78 -1.70
N LYS A 56 -0.64 15.69 -2.44
CA LYS A 56 -1.28 16.86 -3.04
C LYS A 56 -1.76 17.84 -1.97
N LYS A 57 -2.46 17.37 -0.95
CA LYS A 57 -2.92 18.21 0.16
C LYS A 57 -1.77 18.92 0.86
N TYR A 58 -0.69 18.19 1.15
CA TYR A 58 0.53 18.78 1.71
C TYR A 58 1.09 19.91 0.84
N MET A 59 1.13 19.73 -0.49
CA MET A 59 1.61 20.76 -1.41
C MET A 59 0.67 21.96 -1.55
N GLU A 60 -0.64 21.76 -1.39
CA GLU A 60 -1.62 22.85 -1.33
C GLU A 60 -1.36 23.76 -0.11
N GLU A 61 -1.01 23.16 1.03
CA GLU A 61 -0.68 23.89 2.27
C GLU A 61 0.76 24.44 2.26
N ASN A 62 1.66 23.87 1.45
CA ASN A 62 3.07 24.21 1.39
C ASN A 62 3.55 24.43 -0.07
N PRO A 63 3.03 25.44 -0.78
CA PRO A 63 3.26 25.59 -2.22
C PRO A 63 4.70 25.90 -2.63
N GLN A 64 5.55 26.34 -1.68
CA GLN A 64 6.95 26.67 -1.93
C GLN A 64 7.93 25.50 -1.69
N THR A 65 7.42 24.34 -1.25
CA THR A 65 8.28 23.16 -1.01
C THR A 65 9.01 22.76 -2.29
N SER A 66 10.32 22.57 -2.17
CA SER A 66 11.19 22.05 -3.24
C SER A 66 11.08 20.54 -3.38
N ALA A 67 11.55 19.99 -4.50
CA ALA A 67 11.55 18.54 -4.70
C ALA A 67 12.31 17.78 -3.61
N ASN A 68 13.47 18.29 -3.18
CA ASN A 68 14.29 17.64 -2.17
C ASN A 68 13.61 17.68 -0.80
N GLU A 69 13.03 18.82 -0.40
CA GLU A 69 12.27 18.92 0.85
C GLU A 69 11.06 17.98 0.85
N LEU A 70 10.34 17.90 -0.27
CA LEU A 70 9.19 17.00 -0.40
C LEU A 70 9.62 15.53 -0.24
N MET A 71 10.77 15.16 -0.81
CA MET A 71 11.36 13.83 -0.65
C MET A 71 11.85 13.56 0.78
N THR A 72 12.24 14.58 1.54
CA THR A 72 12.55 14.45 2.98
C THR A 72 11.29 14.29 3.82
N VAL A 73 10.23 15.03 3.50
CA VAL A 73 8.94 14.95 4.21
C VAL A 73 8.30 13.57 4.02
N PHE A 74 8.40 13.03 2.80
CA PHE A 74 7.92 11.69 2.43
C PHE A 74 9.08 10.81 2.04
N ASP A 75 9.87 10.42 3.03
CA ASP A 75 11.09 9.66 2.81
C ASP A 75 10.80 8.21 2.36
N LYS A 76 11.81 7.58 1.77
CA LYS A 76 11.72 6.23 1.21
C LYS A 76 11.26 5.18 2.22
N SER A 77 11.58 5.31 3.50
CA SER A 77 11.27 4.31 4.52
C SER A 77 9.77 4.08 4.68
N LEU A 78 8.93 5.07 4.34
CA LEU A 78 7.48 4.93 4.39
C LEU A 78 6.97 3.84 3.44
N GLN A 79 7.54 3.75 2.24
CA GLN A 79 7.17 2.75 1.24
C GLN A 79 8.05 1.49 1.34
N GLY A 80 9.35 1.68 1.54
CA GLY A 80 10.37 0.62 1.68
C GLY A 80 11.15 0.34 0.40
N SER A 81 10.52 -0.28 -0.59
CA SER A 81 11.19 -0.75 -1.82
C SER A 81 11.44 0.35 -2.86
N TYR A 82 10.50 1.28 -2.99
CA TYR A 82 10.51 2.42 -3.90
C TYR A 82 10.54 3.72 -3.10
N ASP A 83 11.05 4.79 -3.71
CA ASP A 83 10.87 6.12 -3.12
C ASP A 83 9.39 6.52 -3.19
N VAL A 84 8.87 7.18 -2.15
CA VAL A 84 7.50 7.71 -2.18
C VAL A 84 7.38 8.76 -3.27
N ILE A 85 8.39 9.61 -3.39
CA ILE A 85 8.49 10.71 -4.34
C ILE A 85 9.78 10.55 -5.15
N GLN A 86 9.67 10.71 -6.47
CA GLN A 86 10.84 10.83 -7.36
C GLN A 86 10.67 12.04 -8.27
N LYS A 87 11.78 12.67 -8.66
CA LYS A 87 11.77 13.64 -9.77
C LYS A 87 11.39 12.91 -11.05
N ILE A 88 10.55 13.53 -11.88
CA ILE A 88 9.98 12.86 -13.06
C ILE A 88 11.06 12.46 -14.08
N GLU A 89 12.11 13.26 -14.21
CA GLU A 89 13.22 12.98 -15.13
C GLU A 89 14.08 11.81 -14.64
N ASP A 90 14.32 11.71 -13.33
CA ASP A 90 15.02 10.56 -12.74
C ASP A 90 14.20 9.27 -12.89
N ALA A 91 12.88 9.34 -12.67
CA ALA A 91 11.99 8.20 -12.85
C ALA A 91 12.01 7.69 -14.31
N LYS A 92 11.95 8.60 -15.30
CA LYS A 92 12.06 8.27 -16.72
C LYS A 92 13.41 7.66 -17.08
N LYS A 93 14.50 8.22 -16.55
CA LYS A 93 15.87 7.77 -16.84
C LYS A 93 16.17 6.40 -16.26
N ASN A 94 15.72 6.15 -15.03
CA ASN A 94 16.09 4.96 -14.29
C ASN A 94 15.18 3.76 -14.57
N ARG A 95 13.98 3.98 -15.14
CA ARG A 95 12.97 2.92 -15.31
C ARG A 95 12.17 3.10 -16.59
N THR A 96 12.15 2.08 -17.43
CA THR A 96 11.29 2.04 -18.62
C THR A 96 9.81 1.90 -18.28
N ASP A 97 9.48 1.25 -17.14
CA ASP A 97 8.12 1.02 -16.66
C ASP A 97 7.61 2.07 -15.66
N TYR A 98 8.25 3.24 -15.56
CA TYR A 98 7.95 4.23 -14.52
C TYR A 98 6.45 4.60 -14.44
N LYS A 99 5.76 4.70 -15.57
CA LYS A 99 4.30 5.01 -15.62
C LYS A 99 3.41 3.94 -14.97
N LYS A 100 3.91 2.72 -14.78
CA LYS A 100 3.21 1.65 -14.04
C LYS A 100 3.47 1.74 -12.53
N ARG A 101 4.59 2.32 -12.12
CA ARG A 101 5.06 2.38 -10.74
C ARG A 101 4.76 3.70 -10.04
N PHE A 102 4.56 4.75 -10.82
CA PHE A 102 4.31 6.11 -10.33
C PHE A 102 3.12 6.73 -11.06
N PHE A 103 2.41 7.62 -10.36
CA PHE A 103 1.40 8.47 -10.98
C PHE A 103 2.08 9.56 -11.81
N ALA A 104 1.88 9.50 -13.13
CA ALA A 104 2.63 10.30 -14.10
C ALA A 104 1.72 10.99 -15.13
N LEU A 105 0.39 10.96 -14.94
CA LEU A 105 -0.52 11.73 -15.79
C LEU A 105 -0.40 13.24 -15.47
N PRO A 106 -0.71 14.13 -16.42
CA PRO A 106 -0.57 15.58 -16.22
C PRO A 106 -1.32 16.15 -15.01
N ASN A 107 -2.44 15.55 -14.63
CA ASN A 107 -3.24 15.93 -13.46
C ASN A 107 -2.81 15.22 -12.16
N GLU A 108 -1.82 14.34 -12.21
CA GLU A 108 -1.33 13.56 -11.07
C GLU A 108 0.09 13.95 -10.64
N VAL A 109 0.90 14.48 -11.55
CA VAL A 109 2.25 14.96 -11.23
C VAL A 109 2.20 16.08 -10.19
N ILE A 110 3.24 16.14 -9.37
CA ILE A 110 3.38 17.14 -8.31
C ILE A 110 4.35 18.21 -8.80
N LYS A 111 3.86 19.45 -8.92
CA LYS A 111 4.71 20.60 -9.24
C LYS A 111 5.27 21.16 -7.94
N THR A 112 6.59 21.11 -7.79
CA THR A 112 7.30 21.74 -6.66
C THR A 112 7.88 23.08 -7.08
N SER A 113 8.51 23.82 -6.17
CA SER A 113 9.18 25.09 -6.51
C SER A 113 10.41 24.90 -7.41
N THR A 114 10.97 23.69 -7.48
CA THR A 114 12.20 23.40 -8.22
C THR A 114 11.97 22.47 -9.42
N GLU A 115 11.36 21.30 -9.20
CA GLU A 115 11.16 20.29 -10.24
C GLU A 115 9.75 19.67 -10.21
N THR A 116 9.38 18.99 -11.30
CA THR A 116 8.18 18.15 -11.30
C THR A 116 8.51 16.77 -10.74
N CYS A 117 7.68 16.31 -9.81
CA CYS A 117 7.81 15.03 -9.13
C CYS A 117 6.63 14.10 -9.45
N VAL A 118 6.84 12.81 -9.22
CA VAL A 118 5.85 11.74 -9.33
C VAL A 118 5.75 10.98 -8.02
N VAL A 119 4.55 10.49 -7.70
CA VAL A 119 4.27 9.74 -6.46
C VAL A 119 4.16 8.25 -6.76
N CYS A 120 4.76 7.39 -5.93
CA CYS A 120 4.67 5.94 -6.08
C CYS A 120 3.22 5.46 -5.94
N SER A 121 2.78 4.62 -6.89
CA SER A 121 1.43 4.03 -6.90
C SER A 121 1.35 2.68 -6.16
N GLN A 122 2.49 2.09 -5.82
CA GLN A 122 2.61 0.73 -5.30
C GLN A 122 2.54 0.72 -3.76
N TRP A 123 1.34 0.50 -3.24
CA TRP A 123 1.10 0.44 -1.80
C TRP A 123 0.28 -0.79 -1.43
N GLY A 124 0.80 -1.55 -0.46
CA GLY A 124 0.19 -2.75 0.11
C GLY A 124 -0.34 -2.48 1.52
N ILE A 125 -0.99 -3.50 2.09
CA ILE A 125 -1.45 -3.43 3.48
C ILE A 125 -0.27 -3.30 4.46
N ASP A 126 0.87 -3.89 4.11
CA ASP A 126 2.07 -3.92 4.97
C ASP A 126 2.76 -2.57 5.12
N ASN A 127 2.61 -1.65 4.15
CA ASN A 127 3.32 -0.36 4.16
C ASN A 127 2.42 0.87 4.15
N ILE A 128 1.13 0.77 3.80
CA ILE A 128 0.25 1.95 3.80
C ILE A 128 0.09 2.54 5.22
N GLY A 129 0.22 1.72 6.26
CA GLY A 129 0.19 2.18 7.65
C GLY A 129 1.24 3.27 7.95
N ASN A 130 2.43 3.16 7.35
CA ASN A 130 3.50 4.14 7.53
C ASN A 130 3.12 5.50 6.92
N MET A 131 2.53 5.49 5.73
CA MET A 131 2.05 6.70 5.06
C MET A 131 0.93 7.38 5.86
N ILE A 132 0.01 6.59 6.43
CA ILE A 132 -1.07 7.10 7.27
C ILE A 132 -0.53 7.71 8.56
N ALA A 133 0.43 7.04 9.20
CA ALA A 133 1.09 7.57 10.39
C ALA A 133 1.80 8.90 10.07
N ARG A 134 2.49 8.98 8.93
CA ARG A 134 3.13 10.21 8.48
C ARG A 134 2.12 11.33 8.23
N ALA A 135 1.02 11.04 7.54
CA ALA A 135 -0.04 12.02 7.30
C ALA A 135 -0.64 12.57 8.60
N ARG A 136 -0.84 11.71 9.61
CA ARG A 136 -1.32 12.14 10.94
C ARG A 136 -0.32 13.04 11.65
N GLN A 137 0.98 12.78 11.53
CA GLN A 137 2.02 13.69 12.05
C GLN A 137 1.99 15.06 11.36
N LEU A 138 1.56 15.11 10.10
CA LEU A 138 1.35 16.35 9.34
C LEU A 138 0.01 17.03 9.67
N GLY A 139 -0.80 16.48 10.58
CA GLY A 139 -2.09 17.03 10.98
C GLY A 139 -3.29 16.54 10.17
N PHE A 140 -3.12 15.53 9.31
CA PHE A 140 -4.20 15.03 8.46
C PHE A 140 -5.00 13.91 9.13
N GLU A 141 -6.33 14.03 9.04
CA GLU A 141 -7.26 13.00 9.50
C GLU A 141 -7.52 11.95 8.42
N ILE A 142 -7.28 10.68 8.75
CA ILE A 142 -7.52 9.54 7.85
C ILE A 142 -8.23 8.44 8.62
N THR A 143 -9.36 7.99 8.08
CA THR A 143 -10.15 6.89 8.62
C THR A 143 -10.23 5.73 7.63
N ALA A 144 -10.38 4.51 8.13
CA ALA A 144 -10.64 3.35 7.28
C ALA A 144 -12.08 3.42 6.77
N ALA A 145 -12.29 3.17 5.48
CA ALA A 145 -13.64 3.17 4.94
C ALA A 145 -14.35 1.86 5.29
N VAL A 146 -15.61 1.95 5.72
CA VAL A 146 -16.44 0.79 6.00
C VAL A 146 -16.58 -0.07 4.74
N LYS A 147 -16.38 -1.39 4.89
CA LYS A 147 -16.68 -2.37 3.85
C LYS A 147 -18.21 -2.44 3.71
N GLN A 148 -18.71 -2.06 2.54
CA GLN A 148 -20.11 -2.30 2.15
C GLN A 148 -20.28 -3.77 1.80
#